data_AF-A0A7C9U0Y0-F1
#
_entry.id   AF-A0A7C9U0Y0-F1
#
_cell.length_a   1.000
_cell.length_b   1.000
_cell.length_c   1.000
_cell.angle_alpha   90.00
_cell.angle_beta   90.00
_cell.angle_gamma   90.00
#
_symmetry.space_group_name_H-M   'P 1'
#
loop_
_entity.id
_entity.type
_entity.pdbx_description
1 polymer ?
#
loop_
_entity_poly.entity_id
_entity_poly.type
_entity_poly.pdbx_seq_one_letter_code
_entity_poly.pdbx_strand_id
1 'polypeptide(L)'
;MTNESNKASTGNVTGGIIGGRDARGVAGQGAAGRDISGTVSVAIGQLPDSPEPDRPGIKELLTQLQEAIASEPALDEDDKETAIEQLNKLAEAGKNPSDGGMKKKAKQAMQMLTGIFAGLPALAKLVETSKQVLPVIGEFFGL
;
A
#
# COMPACT_ATOMS: atom_id res chain seq x y z
N MET A 1 37.64 18.85 -40.99
CA MET A 1 37.80 19.77 -39.84
C MET A 1 36.50 19.79 -39.07
N THR A 2 36.64 19.78 -37.76
CA THR A 2 35.74 19.24 -36.74
C THR A 2 34.49 20.06 -36.49
N ASN A 3 33.40 19.32 -36.28
CA ASN A 3 32.09 19.76 -35.84
C ASN A 3 32.14 20.35 -34.43
N GLU A 4 31.42 21.45 -34.25
CA GLU A 4 31.25 22.23 -33.02
C GLU A 4 30.53 21.37 -31.96
N SER A 5 31.21 21.11 -30.84
CA SER A 5 30.64 20.34 -29.72
C SER A 5 29.86 21.28 -28.79
N ASN A 6 28.54 21.27 -28.96
CA ASN A 6 27.59 21.69 -27.95
C ASN A 6 27.33 20.50 -27.01
N LYS A 7 27.49 20.65 -25.69
CA LYS A 7 26.41 20.36 -24.73
C LYS A 7 26.77 20.80 -23.31
N ALA A 8 25.87 21.62 -22.77
CA ALA A 8 25.80 22.12 -21.41
C ALA A 8 25.90 21.01 -20.34
N SER A 9 26.73 21.29 -19.34
CA SER A 9 26.51 20.88 -17.96
C SER A 9 25.36 21.71 -17.40
N THR A 10 24.33 21.08 -16.80
CA THR A 10 23.56 21.55 -15.63
C THR A 10 22.43 20.55 -15.32
N GLY A 11 22.38 20.12 -14.06
CA GLY A 11 21.10 19.83 -13.38
C GLY A 11 20.69 18.37 -13.23
N ASN A 12 21.08 17.76 -12.11
CA ASN A 12 20.37 16.63 -11.53
C ASN A 12 18.93 17.06 -11.21
N VAL A 13 17.92 16.36 -11.74
CA VAL A 13 16.53 16.47 -11.27
C VAL A 13 16.05 15.07 -10.90
N THR A 14 16.00 14.85 -9.59
CA THR A 14 15.37 13.71 -8.91
C THR A 14 13.92 13.53 -9.37
N GLY A 15 13.50 12.27 -9.55
CA GLY A 15 12.08 11.89 -9.64
C GLY A 15 11.52 11.76 -11.05
N GLY A 16 12.04 10.80 -11.82
CA GLY A 16 11.41 10.36 -13.07
C GLY A 16 10.13 9.60 -12.80
N ILE A 17 8.99 10.27 -12.99
CA ILE A 17 7.71 9.64 -13.30
C ILE A 17 7.95 8.79 -14.56
N ILE A 18 7.88 7.46 -14.46
CA ILE A 18 7.90 6.59 -15.64
C ILE A 18 6.51 6.70 -16.30
N GLY A 19 6.32 7.81 -17.01
CA GLY A 19 5.21 8.04 -17.92
C GLY A 19 5.45 7.28 -19.21
N GLY A 20 4.66 6.22 -19.43
CA GLY A 20 4.69 5.41 -20.63
C GLY A 20 3.39 4.66 -20.85
N ARG A 21 2.29 5.40 -21.11
CA ARG A 21 1.16 4.94 -21.95
C ARG A 21 0.23 6.10 -22.29
N ASP A 22 0.38 6.60 -23.51
CA ASP A 22 -0.68 7.00 -24.43
C ASP A 22 -1.90 7.71 -23.81
N ALA A 23 -1.73 8.98 -23.45
CA ALA A 23 -2.85 9.88 -23.16
C ALA A 23 -3.59 10.25 -24.44
N ARG A 24 -4.46 9.37 -24.92
CA ARG A 24 -5.54 9.70 -25.87
C ARG A 24 -6.87 9.14 -25.36
N GLY A 25 -7.57 10.01 -24.64
CA GLY A 25 -9.03 10.12 -24.64
C GLY A 25 -9.80 9.19 -23.72
N VAL A 26 -10.18 9.69 -22.54
CA VAL A 26 -11.56 9.78 -21.98
C VAL A 26 -11.44 10.44 -20.60
N ALA A 27 -11.92 11.68 -20.45
CA ALA A 27 -13.24 12.01 -19.88
C ALA A 27 -13.40 11.58 -18.41
N GLY A 28 -13.63 12.56 -17.53
CA GLY A 28 -13.47 12.45 -16.09
C GLY A 28 -14.41 11.48 -15.39
N GLN A 29 -13.83 10.73 -14.44
CA GLN A 29 -14.34 10.24 -13.16
C GLN A 29 -13.34 9.17 -12.66
N GLY A 30 -12.83 9.30 -11.42
CA GLY A 30 -12.09 8.22 -10.75
C GLY A 30 -10.55 8.31 -10.67
N ALA A 31 -9.94 9.51 -10.62
CA ALA A 31 -8.49 9.64 -10.49
C ALA A 31 -7.95 9.35 -9.07
N ALA A 32 -8.74 9.57 -8.01
CA ALA A 32 -8.24 9.46 -6.63
C ALA A 32 -7.80 8.03 -6.25
N GLY A 33 -8.64 7.02 -6.51
CA GLY A 33 -8.32 5.63 -6.13
C GLY A 33 -7.18 4.97 -6.92
N ARG A 34 -6.93 5.38 -8.18
CA ARG A 34 -5.84 4.81 -9.01
C ARG A 34 -4.46 5.29 -8.57
N ASP A 35 -4.34 6.56 -8.18
CA ASP A 35 -3.07 7.12 -7.70
C ASP A 35 -2.70 6.59 -6.31
N ILE A 36 -3.70 6.40 -5.44
CA ILE A 36 -3.48 5.88 -4.08
C ILE A 36 -3.02 4.42 -4.12
N SER A 37 -3.70 3.54 -4.87
CA SER A 37 -3.29 2.12 -4.95
C SER A 37 -1.87 1.93 -5.50
N GLY A 38 -1.45 2.75 -6.48
CA GLY A 38 -0.08 2.75 -6.98
C GLY A 38 0.94 3.19 -5.93
N THR A 39 0.59 4.21 -5.14
CA THR A 39 1.41 4.70 -4.03
C THR A 39 1.58 3.64 -2.93
N VAL A 40 0.51 2.91 -2.60
CA VAL A 40 0.53 1.84 -1.58
C VAL A 40 1.44 0.70 -1.99
N SER A 41 1.36 0.24 -3.25
CA SER A 41 2.25 -0.82 -3.74
C SER A 41 3.72 -0.43 -3.68
N VAL A 42 4.04 0.85 -3.95
CA VAL A 42 5.41 1.38 -3.79
C VAL A 42 5.83 1.38 -2.32
N ALA A 43 4.98 1.85 -1.40
CA ALA A 43 5.29 1.88 0.02
C ALA A 43 5.50 0.48 0.60
N ILE A 44 4.64 -0.49 0.23
CA ILE A 44 4.78 -1.90 0.62
C ILE A 44 6.07 -2.49 0.06
N GLY A 45 6.41 -2.20 -1.21
CA GLY A 45 7.64 -2.69 -1.84
C GLY A 45 8.94 -2.20 -1.19
N GLN A 46 8.88 -1.14 -0.37
CA GLN A 46 10.03 -0.61 0.38
C GLN A 46 10.21 -1.24 1.76
N LEU A 47 9.28 -2.07 2.20
CA LEU A 47 9.39 -2.77 3.48
C LEU A 47 10.44 -3.88 3.41
N PRO A 48 11.10 -4.19 4.55
CA PRO A 48 12.03 -5.31 4.59
C PRO A 48 11.29 -6.63 4.31
N ASP A 49 11.96 -7.54 3.61
CA ASP A 49 11.51 -8.92 3.48
C ASP A 49 11.54 -9.61 4.86
N SER A 50 10.86 -10.76 4.95
CA SER A 50 10.85 -11.55 6.19
C SER A 50 12.27 -11.96 6.61
N PRO A 51 12.64 -11.80 7.89
CA PRO A 51 13.87 -12.36 8.44
C PRO A 51 13.79 -13.89 8.60
N GLU A 52 12.58 -14.47 8.60
CA GLU A 52 12.33 -15.90 8.75
C GLU A 52 11.82 -16.48 7.41
N PRO A 53 12.55 -17.42 6.77
CA PRO A 53 12.20 -17.91 5.43
C PRO A 53 10.85 -18.64 5.38
N ASP A 54 10.39 -19.20 6.50
CA ASP A 54 9.16 -19.98 6.58
C ASP A 54 7.95 -19.16 7.09
N ARG A 55 8.13 -17.86 7.36
CA ARG A 55 7.06 -16.97 7.82
C ARG A 55 6.93 -15.75 6.92
N PRO A 56 5.71 -15.36 6.53
CA PRO A 56 5.51 -14.15 5.76
C PRO A 56 5.93 -12.93 6.58
N GLY A 57 6.69 -12.03 5.95
CA GLY A 57 7.09 -10.76 6.55
C GLY A 57 5.97 -9.72 6.41
N ILE A 58 6.21 -8.53 6.95
CA ILE A 58 5.23 -7.44 6.89
C ILE A 58 4.87 -7.07 5.44
N LYS A 59 5.84 -7.14 4.52
CA LYS A 59 5.65 -6.89 3.09
C LYS A 59 4.66 -7.89 2.49
N GLU A 60 4.89 -9.18 2.69
CA GLU A 60 4.03 -10.25 2.15
C GLU A 60 2.62 -10.20 2.75
N LEU A 61 2.51 -9.88 4.03
CA LEU A 61 1.23 -9.76 4.73
C LEU A 61 0.40 -8.57 4.21
N LEU A 62 1.03 -7.41 4.01
CA LEU A 62 0.33 -6.24 3.48
C LEU A 62 -0.04 -6.41 2.00
N THR A 63 0.78 -7.09 1.20
CA THR A 63 0.42 -7.45 -0.18
C THR A 63 -0.79 -8.38 -0.22
N GLN A 64 -0.82 -9.43 0.61
CA GLN A 64 -1.97 -10.33 0.70
C GLN A 64 -3.26 -9.59 1.07
N LEU A 65 -3.17 -8.65 2.01
CA LEU A 65 -4.33 -7.86 2.43
C LEU A 65 -4.76 -6.88 1.32
N GLN A 66 -3.82 -6.27 0.58
CA GLN A 66 -4.11 -5.42 -0.58
C GLN A 66 -4.89 -6.19 -1.66
N GLU A 67 -4.42 -7.39 -2.00
CA GLU A 67 -5.07 -8.26 -3.01
C GLU A 67 -6.46 -8.70 -2.55
N ALA A 68 -6.61 -9.04 -1.27
CA ALA A 68 -7.91 -9.41 -0.71
C ALA A 68 -8.92 -8.25 -0.72
N ILE A 69 -8.48 -7.02 -0.42
CA ILE A 69 -9.34 -5.82 -0.50
C ILE A 69 -9.75 -5.55 -1.96
N ALA A 70 -8.80 -5.63 -2.89
CA ALA A 70 -9.06 -5.37 -4.31
C ALA A 70 -10.03 -6.37 -4.92
N SER A 71 -10.00 -7.63 -4.45
CA SER A 71 -10.83 -8.72 -4.96
C SER A 71 -12.17 -8.89 -4.24
N GLU A 72 -12.43 -8.19 -3.13
CA GLU A 72 -13.66 -8.35 -2.36
C GLU A 72 -14.86 -7.66 -3.05
N PRO A 73 -15.86 -8.40 -3.54
CA PRO A 73 -17.03 -7.81 -4.18
C PRO A 73 -18.01 -7.18 -3.19
N ALA A 74 -18.02 -7.60 -1.93
CA ALA A 74 -18.95 -7.07 -0.92
C ALA A 74 -18.49 -5.75 -0.29
N LEU A 75 -17.30 -5.28 -0.65
CA LEU A 75 -16.76 -3.98 -0.22
C LEU A 75 -17.05 -2.94 -1.30
N ASP A 76 -17.70 -1.84 -0.91
CA ASP A 76 -17.97 -0.72 -1.81
C ASP A 76 -16.69 0.08 -2.14
N GLU A 77 -16.79 1.01 -3.09
CA GLU A 77 -15.61 1.75 -3.58
C GLU A 77 -15.01 2.68 -2.51
N ASP A 78 -15.84 3.30 -1.68
CA ASP A 78 -15.41 4.24 -0.63
C ASP A 78 -14.69 3.50 0.50
N ASP A 79 -15.22 2.35 0.93
CA ASP A 79 -14.61 1.48 1.91
C ASP A 79 -13.33 0.82 1.37
N LYS A 80 -13.28 0.48 0.07
CA LYS A 80 -12.05 0.02 -0.60
C LYS A 80 -10.99 1.10 -0.56
N GLU A 81 -11.30 2.32 -0.97
CA GLU A 81 -10.35 3.43 -0.97
C GLU A 81 -9.83 3.68 0.45
N THR A 82 -10.73 3.75 1.42
CA THR A 82 -10.38 3.94 2.84
C THR A 82 -9.49 2.82 3.37
N ALA A 83 -9.77 1.57 3.02
CA ALA A 83 -8.97 0.41 3.43
C ALA A 83 -7.57 0.45 2.82
N ILE A 84 -7.44 0.80 1.53
CA ILE A 84 -6.15 0.98 0.86
C ILE A 84 -5.36 2.13 1.51
N GLU A 85 -5.98 3.24 1.90
CA GLU A 85 -5.31 4.29 2.67
C GLU A 85 -4.76 3.79 4.02
N GLN A 86 -5.49 2.91 4.70
CA GLN A 86 -5.00 2.32 5.95
C GLN A 86 -3.82 1.38 5.71
N LEU A 87 -3.82 0.62 4.61
CA LEU A 87 -2.65 -0.17 4.21
C LEU A 87 -1.42 0.70 3.97
N ASN A 88 -1.59 1.87 3.33
CA ASN A 88 -0.50 2.82 3.18
C ASN A 88 0.05 3.27 4.54
N LYS A 89 -0.83 3.58 5.50
CA LYS A 89 -0.41 3.96 6.86
C LYS A 89 0.35 2.84 7.57
N LEU A 90 -0.05 1.58 7.36
CA LEU A 90 0.66 0.41 7.88
C LEU A 90 2.03 0.24 7.23
N ALA A 91 2.13 0.41 5.91
CA ALA A 91 3.41 0.34 5.21
C ALA A 91 4.36 1.46 5.67
N GLU A 92 3.87 2.68 5.81
CA GLU A 92 4.66 3.79 6.34
C GLU A 92 5.11 3.54 7.80
N ALA A 93 4.21 3.01 8.64
CA ALA A 93 4.58 2.63 10.01
C ALA A 93 5.62 1.51 10.04
N GLY A 94 5.52 0.56 9.11
CA GLY A 94 6.40 -0.61 9.04
C GLY A 94 7.85 -0.29 8.67
N LYS A 95 8.13 0.92 8.17
CA LYS A 95 9.49 1.44 8.00
C LYS A 95 10.20 1.71 9.33
N ASN A 96 9.43 1.97 10.40
CA ASN A 96 9.97 2.17 11.75
C ASN A 96 8.99 1.64 12.82
N PRO A 97 8.84 0.31 12.94
CA PRO A 97 7.77 -0.32 13.73
C PRO A 97 7.95 -0.17 15.25
N SER A 98 9.18 0.13 15.70
CA SER A 98 9.49 0.33 17.12
C SER A 98 9.16 1.75 17.62
N ASP A 99 8.99 2.72 16.72
CA ASP A 99 8.64 4.10 17.08
C ASP A 99 7.22 4.19 17.66
N GLY A 100 7.07 4.89 18.78
CA GLY A 100 5.79 5.01 19.48
C GLY A 100 4.69 5.70 18.66
N GLY A 101 5.06 6.68 17.82
CA GLY A 101 4.16 7.33 16.88
C GLY A 101 3.70 6.38 15.79
N MET A 102 4.62 5.58 15.24
CA MET A 102 4.31 4.57 14.23
C MET A 102 3.46 3.42 14.77
N LYS A 103 3.70 2.95 16.00
CA LYS A 103 2.83 1.97 16.67
C LYS A 103 1.40 2.50 16.81
N LYS A 104 1.25 3.76 17.22
CA LYS A 104 -0.08 4.40 17.32
C LYS A 104 -0.74 4.50 15.94
N LYS A 105 0.01 4.89 14.92
CA LYS A 105 -0.46 4.96 13.53
C LYS A 105 -0.94 3.59 13.03
N ALA A 106 -0.15 2.54 13.28
CA ALA A 106 -0.48 1.17 12.92
C ALA A 106 -1.74 0.68 13.66
N LYS A 107 -1.82 0.91 14.98
CA LYS A 107 -3.01 0.57 15.77
C LYS A 107 -4.28 1.22 15.23
N GLN A 108 -4.23 2.51 14.92
CA GLN A 108 -5.37 3.24 14.35
C GLN A 108 -5.78 2.69 12.98
N ALA A 109 -4.81 2.42 12.11
CA ALA A 109 -5.06 1.83 10.80
C ALA A 109 -5.69 0.43 10.92
N MET A 110 -5.19 -0.42 11.83
CA MET A 110 -5.75 -1.75 12.09
C MET A 110 -7.18 -1.69 12.64
N GLN A 111 -7.46 -0.75 13.57
CA GLN A 111 -8.80 -0.57 14.10
C GLN A 111 -9.79 -0.15 13.00
N MET A 112 -9.37 0.74 12.10
CA MET A 112 -10.19 1.16 10.98
C MET A 112 -10.44 0.00 10.00
N LEU A 113 -9.41 -0.76 9.62
CA LEU A 113 -9.56 -1.96 8.79
C LEU A 113 -10.51 -2.99 9.43
N THR A 114 -10.38 -3.21 10.73
CA THR A 114 -11.28 -4.10 11.48
C THR A 114 -12.72 -3.61 11.41
N GLY A 115 -12.95 -2.30 11.55
CA GLY A 115 -14.28 -1.69 11.44
C GLY A 115 -14.89 -1.86 10.05
N ILE A 116 -14.10 -1.60 9.00
CA ILE A 116 -14.52 -1.78 7.60
C ILE A 116 -14.91 -3.25 7.36
N PHE A 117 -14.05 -4.19 7.76
CA PHE A 117 -14.29 -5.62 7.52
C PHE A 117 -15.41 -6.22 8.39
N ALA A 118 -15.78 -5.56 9.50
CA ALA A 118 -16.87 -6.03 10.36
C ALA A 118 -18.25 -5.93 9.69
N GLY A 119 -18.41 -5.07 8.68
CA GLY A 119 -19.64 -4.97 7.88
C GLY A 119 -19.80 -6.07 6.84
N LEU A 120 -18.77 -6.88 6.59
CA LEU A 120 -18.75 -7.88 5.54
C LEU A 120 -19.40 -9.20 5.98
N PRO A 121 -19.88 -10.02 5.02
CA PRO A 121 -20.31 -11.38 5.31
C PRO A 121 -19.21 -12.19 6.00
N ALA A 122 -19.56 -12.96 7.03
CA ALA A 122 -18.57 -13.72 7.81
C ALA A 122 -17.76 -14.75 6.98
N LEU A 123 -18.31 -15.20 5.85
CA LEU A 123 -17.69 -16.15 4.91
C LEU A 123 -16.95 -15.45 3.76
N ALA A 124 -16.87 -14.11 3.76
CA ALA A 124 -16.11 -13.37 2.76
C ALA A 124 -14.62 -13.70 2.87
N LYS A 125 -13.95 -13.85 1.73
CA LYS A 125 -12.53 -14.24 1.71
C LYS A 125 -11.67 -13.20 2.40
N LEU A 126 -12.00 -11.90 2.27
CA LEU A 126 -11.32 -10.82 2.97
C LEU A 126 -11.44 -10.93 4.50
N VAL A 127 -12.59 -11.39 5.02
CA VAL A 127 -12.77 -11.60 6.47
C VAL A 127 -11.92 -12.78 6.96
N GLU A 128 -11.81 -13.85 6.19
CA GLU A 128 -10.91 -14.97 6.51
C GLU A 128 -9.44 -14.53 6.50
N THR A 129 -8.99 -13.87 5.42
CA THR A 129 -7.62 -13.36 5.27
C THR A 129 -7.27 -12.37 6.39
N SER A 130 -8.17 -11.43 6.70
CA SER A 130 -7.91 -10.43 7.75
C SER A 130 -7.78 -11.05 9.14
N LYS A 131 -8.55 -12.10 9.47
CA LYS A 131 -8.40 -12.85 10.74
C LYS A 131 -7.05 -13.55 10.88
N GLN A 132 -6.44 -13.94 9.76
CA GLN A 132 -5.12 -14.57 9.76
C GLN A 132 -3.99 -13.52 9.76
N VAL A 133 -4.16 -12.46 8.97
CA VAL A 133 -3.10 -11.49 8.68
C VAL A 133 -3.03 -10.38 9.72
N LEU A 134 -4.16 -9.82 10.17
CA LEU A 134 -4.15 -8.68 11.10
C LEU A 134 -3.47 -8.98 12.44
N PRO A 135 -3.65 -10.16 13.07
CA PRO A 135 -2.92 -10.47 14.31
C PRO A 135 -1.41 -10.46 14.12
N VAL A 136 -0.90 -11.05 13.03
CA VAL A 136 0.54 -11.11 12.73
C VAL A 136 1.11 -9.72 12.44
N ILE A 137 0.34 -8.86 11.76
CA ILE A 137 0.70 -7.44 11.60
C ILE A 137 0.75 -6.74 12.96
N GLY A 138 -0.19 -7.02 13.86
CA GLY A 138 -0.19 -6.47 15.22
C GLY A 138 1.06 -6.86 16.00
N GLU A 139 1.45 -8.13 15.95
CA GLU A 139 2.67 -8.65 16.57
C GLU A 139 3.93 -7.94 16.05
N PHE A 140 4.01 -7.68 14.73
CA PHE A 140 5.12 -6.94 14.13
C PHE A 140 5.30 -5.53 14.72
N PHE A 141 4.19 -4.87 15.11
CA PHE A 141 4.23 -3.56 15.79
C PHE A 141 4.31 -3.69 17.33
N GLY A 142 4.22 -4.90 17.88
CA GLY A 142 4.14 -5.16 19.32
C GLY A 142 2.88 -4.61 19.96
N LEU A 143 1.72 -4.87 19.35
CA LEU A 143 0.38 -4.45 19.77
C LEU A 143 -0.42 -5.57 20.42
#